data_AF-A0A6B8QPP0-F1
#
_entry.id   AF-A0A6B8QPP0-F1
#
_cell.length_a   1.000
_cell.length_b   1.000
_cell.length_c   1.000
_cell.angle_alpha   90.00
_cell.angle_beta   90.00
_cell.angle_gamma   90.00
#
_symmetry.space_group_name_H-M   'P 1'
#
loop_
_entity.id
_entity.type
_entity.pdbx_description
1 polymer ?
#
loop_
_entity_poly.entity_id
_entity_poly.type
_entity_poly.pdbx_seq_one_letter_code
_entity_poly.pdbx_strand_id
1 'polypeptide(L)'
;MSLTDGGVYDNLGLAPLWPDRHPDVSLNVTDIDSIICCRAGYGLRFDPPSLSFFSRFSSAFTCVHNRAQNAATKRLYDLHDSGRLKNILVPYLGQSDSRLKFPPEDLVTREETHDYPTDFSAMPDEWVEKLSRRGEQVTKALIREHWPELLNKQSSSS
;
A
#
# COMPACT_ATOMS: atom_id res chain seq x y z
N MET A 1 3.61 -13.06 19.18
CA MET A 1 2.38 -13.84 18.92
C MET A 1 1.38 -12.90 18.25
N SER A 2 1.32 -12.90 16.92
CA SER A 2 0.26 -12.26 16.12
C SER A 2 -0.12 -13.28 15.06
N LEU A 3 -0.96 -14.25 15.45
CA LEU A 3 -1.45 -15.34 14.61
C LEU A 3 -2.74 -14.90 13.90
N THR A 4 -2.69 -13.73 13.27
CA THR A 4 -3.73 -13.28 12.36
C THR A 4 -3.06 -13.11 11.02
N ASP A 5 -3.61 -13.80 10.02
CA ASP A 5 -3.26 -13.63 8.62
C ASP A 5 -3.15 -12.13 8.30
N GLY A 6 -2.16 -11.76 7.49
CA GLY A 6 -1.71 -10.37 7.30
C GLY A 6 -2.84 -9.38 7.06
N GLY A 7 -3.98 -9.79 6.50
CA GLY A 7 -5.11 -8.92 6.20
C GLY A 7 -5.76 -8.16 7.38
N VAL A 8 -5.58 -8.56 8.66
CA VAL A 8 -6.22 -7.86 9.79
C VAL A 8 -5.37 -6.69 10.33
N TYR A 9 -4.04 -6.82 10.33
CA TYR A 9 -3.13 -5.82 10.92
C TYR A 9 -1.99 -5.38 10.00
N ASP A 10 -1.78 -6.05 8.87
CA ASP A 10 -0.77 -5.75 7.84
C ASP A 10 -1.49 -5.45 6.52
N ASN A 11 -1.79 -4.17 6.28
CA ASN A 11 -2.51 -3.77 5.07
C ASN A 11 -1.57 -3.69 3.85
N LEU A 12 -0.31 -4.09 4.01
CA LEU A 12 0.68 -4.17 2.93
C LEU A 12 0.91 -5.61 2.45
N GLY A 13 0.40 -6.62 3.18
CA GLY A 13 0.48 -8.03 2.79
C GLY A 13 1.93 -8.54 2.68
N LEU A 14 2.83 -8.09 3.55
CA LEU A 14 4.28 -8.31 3.43
C LEU A 14 4.78 -9.57 4.16
N ALA A 15 3.95 -10.18 5.01
CA ALA A 15 4.28 -11.42 5.70
C ALA A 15 4.94 -12.50 4.79
N PRO A 16 4.42 -12.79 3.57
CA PRO A 16 5.02 -13.72 2.63
C PRO A 16 6.09 -13.10 1.72
N LEU A 17 6.57 -11.87 1.98
CA LEU A 17 7.67 -11.24 1.24
C LEU A 17 8.92 -10.91 2.10
N TRP A 18 8.85 -11.05 3.42
CA TRP A 18 10.02 -10.89 4.30
C TRP A 18 11.22 -11.81 3.98
N PRO A 19 12.45 -11.25 3.91
CA PRO A 19 13.67 -11.98 3.54
C PRO A 19 14.26 -12.85 4.67
N ASP A 20 13.75 -12.77 5.88
CA ASP A 20 14.18 -13.55 7.06
C ASP A 20 13.25 -14.73 7.39
N ARG A 21 12.38 -15.13 6.45
CA ARG A 21 11.54 -16.32 6.63
C ARG A 21 12.37 -17.60 6.62
N HIS A 22 11.95 -18.55 7.44
CA HIS A 22 12.59 -19.85 7.50
C HIS A 22 12.12 -20.72 6.32
N PRO A 23 13.04 -21.29 5.53
CA PRO A 23 12.68 -21.99 4.29
C PRO A 23 11.86 -23.26 4.56
N ASP A 24 12.13 -23.95 5.67
CA ASP A 24 11.50 -25.24 5.99
C ASP A 24 10.03 -25.15 6.44
N VAL A 25 9.51 -23.94 6.71
CA VAL A 25 8.13 -23.73 7.18
C VAL A 25 7.31 -22.84 6.26
N SER A 26 7.94 -22.25 5.24
CA SER A 26 7.30 -21.27 4.36
C SER A 26 7.02 -21.90 3.00
N LEU A 27 5.77 -21.87 2.56
CA LEU A 27 5.39 -22.28 1.20
C LEU A 27 5.82 -21.18 0.21
N ASN A 28 6.48 -21.55 -0.90
CA ASN A 28 6.99 -20.66 -1.96
C ASN A 28 8.05 -19.64 -1.49
N VAL A 29 9.27 -20.12 -1.28
CA VAL A 29 10.44 -19.30 -0.90
C VAL A 29 11.14 -18.81 -2.15
N THR A 30 10.59 -17.78 -2.79
CA THR A 30 11.35 -17.00 -3.78
C THR A 30 12.06 -15.88 -3.04
N ASP A 31 13.36 -15.73 -3.25
CA ASP A 31 14.08 -14.55 -2.79
C ASP A 31 13.61 -13.33 -3.60
N ILE A 32 13.04 -12.37 -2.89
CA ILE A 32 12.52 -11.12 -3.47
C ILE A 32 13.48 -9.99 -3.09
N ASP A 33 14.07 -9.33 -4.09
CA ASP A 33 14.93 -8.17 -3.90
C ASP A 33 14.18 -6.83 -4.04
N SER A 34 12.96 -6.86 -4.61
CA SER A 34 12.20 -5.67 -4.97
C SER A 34 10.72 -5.85 -4.63
N ILE A 35 10.11 -4.90 -3.93
CA ILE A 35 8.71 -4.97 -3.48
C ILE A 35 7.93 -3.76 -3.97
N ILE A 36 6.80 -4.00 -4.64
CA ILE A 36 5.74 -3.01 -4.88
C ILE A 36 4.56 -3.44 -4.01
N CYS A 37 4.14 -2.60 -3.07
CA CYS A 37 3.01 -2.91 -2.17
C CYS A 37 2.07 -1.72 -2.03
N CYS A 38 0.77 -1.97 -2.05
CA CYS A 38 -0.23 -0.92 -1.97
C CYS A 38 -0.72 -0.74 -0.55
N ARG A 39 -0.80 0.50 -0.05
CA ARG A 39 -1.42 0.77 1.25
C ARG A 39 -2.93 0.93 1.10
N ALA A 40 -3.67 -0.11 1.47
CA ALA A 40 -5.12 -0.03 1.66
C ALA A 40 -5.41 0.53 3.06
N GLY A 41 -5.51 1.84 3.21
CA GLY A 41 -5.79 2.42 4.52
C GLY A 41 -6.32 3.85 4.45
N TYR A 42 -7.17 4.18 5.42
CA TYR A 42 -7.61 5.55 5.66
C TYR A 42 -6.38 6.39 6.04
N GLY A 43 -6.28 7.60 5.48
CA GLY A 43 -5.19 8.53 5.77
C GLY A 43 -5.11 8.94 7.25
N LEU A 44 -4.36 10.01 7.55
CA LEU A 44 -4.29 10.54 8.92
C LEU A 44 -5.69 10.99 9.37
N ARG A 45 -6.19 10.36 10.44
CA ARG A 45 -7.47 10.73 11.07
C ARG A 45 -7.32 11.96 11.95
N PHE A 46 -8.22 12.92 11.80
CA PHE A 46 -8.35 14.12 12.62
C PHE A 46 -9.74 14.14 13.30
N ASP A 47 -10.09 13.07 14.00
CA ASP A 47 -11.36 13.05 14.74
C ASP A 47 -11.26 13.87 16.03
N PRO A 48 -12.36 14.55 16.43
CA PRO A 48 -12.43 15.20 17.72
C PRO A 48 -12.32 14.19 18.87
N PRO A 49 -11.91 14.63 20.08
CA PRO A 49 -11.76 13.75 21.24
C PRO A 49 -13.07 13.02 21.55
N SER A 50 -12.98 11.69 21.69
CA SER A 50 -14.15 10.83 21.90
C SER A 50 -14.55 10.72 23.37
N LEU A 51 -15.78 11.12 23.69
CA LEU A 51 -16.31 11.12 25.08
C LEU A 51 -17.00 9.80 25.48
N SER A 52 -17.41 8.98 24.51
CA SER A 52 -18.10 7.70 24.75
C SER A 52 -17.12 6.51 24.82
N PHE A 53 -17.44 5.51 25.65
CA PHE A 53 -16.65 4.28 25.79
C PHE A 53 -16.42 3.55 24.45
N PHE A 54 -17.46 3.41 23.61
CA PHE A 54 -17.35 2.78 22.29
C PHE A 54 -16.43 3.56 21.35
N SER A 55 -16.54 4.88 21.38
CA SER A 55 -15.73 5.75 20.54
C SER A 55 -14.26 5.74 20.98
N ARG A 56 -13.98 5.71 22.29
CA ARG A 56 -12.64 5.48 22.84
C ARG A 56 -12.05 4.13 22.44
N PHE A 57 -12.85 3.06 22.47
CA PHE A 57 -12.41 1.73 22.04
C PHE A 57 -12.04 1.72 20.54
N SER A 58 -12.88 2.30 19.69
CA SER A 58 -12.59 2.46 18.25
C SER A 58 -11.32 3.30 17.99
N SER A 59 -11.13 4.38 18.74
CA SER A 59 -9.90 5.19 18.68
C SER A 59 -8.67 4.39 19.10
N ALA A 60 -8.76 3.59 20.17
CA ALA A 60 -7.65 2.75 20.63
C ALA A 60 -7.29 1.67 19.59
N PHE A 61 -8.28 0.98 19.03
CA PHE A 61 -8.09 0.02 17.95
C PHE A 61 -7.40 0.68 16.74
N THR A 62 -7.91 1.83 16.29
CA THR A 62 -7.33 2.62 15.19
C THR A 62 -5.87 3.00 15.47
N CYS A 63 -5.56 3.42 16.70
CA CYS A 63 -4.20 3.80 17.10
C CYS A 63 -3.23 2.62 17.00
N VAL A 64 -3.63 1.46 17.54
CA VAL A 64 -2.83 0.22 17.45
C VAL A 64 -2.65 -0.21 16.00
N HIS A 65 -3.73 -0.18 15.21
CA HIS A 65 -3.69 -0.49 13.78
C HIS A 65 -2.72 0.42 13.03
N ASN A 66 -2.83 1.74 13.19
CA ASN A 66 -1.92 2.71 12.57
C ASN A 66 -0.47 2.50 12.98
N ARG A 67 -0.22 2.14 14.25
CA ARG A 67 1.13 1.83 14.72
C ARG A 67 1.69 0.56 14.08
N ALA A 68 0.87 -0.47 13.89
CA ALA A 68 1.26 -1.68 13.17
C ALA A 68 1.62 -1.36 11.70
N GLN A 69 0.80 -0.56 11.01
CA GLN A 69 1.09 -0.11 9.64
C GLN A 69 2.43 0.65 9.56
N ASN A 70 2.65 1.60 10.47
CA ASN A 70 3.89 2.36 10.51
C ASN A 70 5.11 1.47 10.80
N ALA A 71 4.95 0.42 11.62
CA ALA A 71 6.02 -0.54 11.88
C ALA A 71 6.37 -1.37 10.63
N ALA A 72 5.36 -1.81 9.87
CA ALA A 72 5.57 -2.52 8.61
C ALA A 72 6.25 -1.64 7.55
N THR A 73 5.80 -0.39 7.41
CA THR A 73 6.45 0.59 6.52
C THR A 73 7.89 0.87 6.96
N LYS A 74 8.13 1.11 8.26
CA LYS A 74 9.49 1.30 8.77
C LYS A 74 10.39 0.10 8.44
N ARG A 75 9.89 -1.13 8.61
CA ARG A 75 10.64 -2.34 8.28
C ARG A 75 11.02 -2.41 6.81
N LEU A 76 10.15 -2.02 5.88
CA LEU A 76 10.49 -1.94 4.46
C LEU A 76 11.69 -1.02 4.22
N TYR A 77 11.66 0.19 4.79
CA TYR A 77 12.76 1.15 4.65
C TYR A 77 14.03 0.67 5.35
N ASP A 78 13.94 0.08 6.55
CA ASP A 78 15.12 -0.49 7.23
C ASP A 78 15.76 -1.63 6.41
N LEU A 79 14.95 -2.46 5.74
CA LEU A 79 15.44 -3.51 4.84
C LEU A 79 16.06 -2.95 3.55
N HIS A 80 15.48 -1.88 3.01
CA HIS A 80 16.05 -1.17 1.87
C HIS A 80 17.40 -0.53 2.22
N ASP A 81 17.45 0.22 3.33
CA ASP A 81 18.64 0.94 3.77
C ASP A 81 19.78 0.00 4.19
N SER A 82 19.44 -1.20 4.66
CA SER A 82 20.43 -2.27 4.93
C SER A 82 20.85 -3.06 3.69
N GLY A 83 20.31 -2.76 2.51
CA GLY A 83 20.62 -3.44 1.25
C GLY A 83 20.02 -4.84 1.10
N ARG A 84 19.15 -5.25 2.03
CA ARG A 84 18.43 -6.55 1.95
C ARG A 84 17.28 -6.51 0.96
N LEU A 85 16.71 -5.33 0.73
CA LEU A 85 15.85 -5.05 -0.41
C LEU A 85 16.56 -4.01 -1.28
N LYS A 86 16.66 -4.27 -2.57
CA LYS A 86 17.20 -3.33 -3.54
C LYS A 86 16.24 -2.15 -3.76
N ASN A 87 14.95 -2.44 -3.74
CA ASN A 87 13.92 -1.58 -4.32
C ASN A 87 12.61 -1.73 -3.52
N ILE A 88 12.10 -0.63 -2.93
CA ILE A 88 10.72 -0.54 -2.38
C ILE A 88 9.84 0.55 -3.03
N LEU A 89 8.60 0.22 -3.40
CA LEU A 89 7.61 1.17 -3.92
C LEU A 89 6.28 0.99 -3.20
N VAL A 90 5.70 2.09 -2.73
CA VAL A 90 4.46 2.06 -1.92
C VAL A 90 3.39 2.98 -2.53
N PRO A 91 2.78 2.63 -3.69
CA PRO A 91 1.66 3.37 -4.24
C PRO A 91 0.43 3.30 -3.32
N TYR A 92 -0.36 4.38 -3.27
CA TYR A 92 -1.64 4.38 -2.57
C TYR A 92 -2.61 5.39 -3.20
N LEU A 93 -3.91 5.07 -3.16
CA LEU A 93 -4.95 5.87 -3.82
C LEU A 93 -5.03 7.31 -3.27
N GLY A 94 -4.77 7.49 -1.97
CA GLY A 94 -4.78 8.81 -1.32
C GLY A 94 -3.56 9.68 -1.61
N GLN A 95 -2.64 9.27 -2.48
CA GLN A 95 -1.42 10.03 -2.76
C GLN A 95 -1.75 11.39 -3.38
N SER A 96 -1.02 12.42 -2.96
CA SER A 96 -1.22 13.78 -3.44
C SER A 96 -0.81 13.89 -4.90
N ASP A 97 -1.75 14.27 -5.77
CA ASP A 97 -1.54 14.36 -7.21
C ASP A 97 -0.44 15.38 -7.56
N SER A 98 -0.37 16.49 -6.81
CA SER A 98 0.67 17.52 -6.98
C SER A 98 2.08 17.07 -6.61
N ARG A 99 2.22 15.91 -5.95
CA ARG A 99 3.52 15.30 -5.64
C ARG A 99 3.95 14.24 -6.65
N LEU A 100 3.11 13.92 -7.64
CA LEU A 100 3.51 13.02 -8.73
C LEU A 100 4.41 13.80 -9.68
N LYS A 101 5.65 13.33 -9.87
CA LYS A 101 6.58 13.95 -10.82
C LYS A 101 6.25 13.64 -12.28
N PHE A 102 5.62 12.48 -12.54
CA PHE A 102 5.27 12.00 -13.88
C PHE A 102 3.78 11.58 -13.98
N PRO A 103 2.83 12.49 -13.70
CA PRO A 103 1.42 12.19 -13.85
C PRO A 103 1.07 12.00 -15.33
N PRO A 104 0.17 11.06 -15.68
CA PRO A 104 -0.39 10.98 -17.04
C PRO A 104 -1.32 12.18 -17.32
N GLU A 105 -1.55 12.47 -18.60
CA GLU A 105 -2.44 13.58 -19.01
C GLU A 105 -3.90 13.36 -18.56
N ASP A 106 -4.35 12.12 -18.53
CA ASP A 106 -5.70 11.69 -18.15
C ASP A 106 -5.79 11.19 -16.70
N LEU A 107 -4.96 11.74 -15.79
CA LEU A 107 -4.90 11.32 -14.39
C LEU A 107 -6.29 11.38 -13.74
N VAL A 108 -6.79 10.22 -13.29
CA VAL A 108 -7.92 10.13 -12.38
C VAL A 108 -7.47 10.67 -11.04
N THR A 109 -8.06 11.79 -10.61
CA THR A 109 -7.60 12.54 -9.45
C THR A 109 -7.92 11.85 -8.13
N ARG A 110 -7.25 12.28 -7.07
CA ARG A 110 -7.52 11.83 -5.71
C ARG A 110 -8.95 12.17 -5.31
N GLU A 111 -9.41 13.35 -5.69
CA GLU A 111 -10.75 13.87 -5.42
C GLU A 111 -11.83 13.06 -6.16
N GLU A 112 -11.55 12.54 -7.35
CA GLU A 112 -12.50 11.65 -8.06
C GLU A 112 -12.65 10.26 -7.41
N THR A 113 -11.71 9.87 -6.54
CA THR A 113 -11.65 8.54 -5.94
C THR A 113 -11.81 8.50 -4.43
N HIS A 114 -11.86 9.65 -3.74
CA HIS A 114 -11.83 9.71 -2.28
C HIS A 114 -13.10 9.19 -1.59
N ASP A 115 -14.26 9.32 -2.23
CA ASP A 115 -15.58 9.05 -1.65
C ASP A 115 -16.20 7.73 -2.15
N TYR A 116 -15.36 6.76 -2.50
CA TYR A 116 -15.85 5.44 -2.91
C TYR A 116 -16.61 4.73 -1.78
N PRO A 117 -17.67 3.96 -2.09
CA PRO A 117 -18.46 3.26 -1.09
C PRO A 117 -17.64 2.19 -0.35
N THR A 118 -17.83 2.10 0.96
CA THR A 118 -17.16 1.13 1.85
C THR A 118 -18.16 0.28 2.66
N ASP A 119 -19.42 0.25 2.24
CA ASP A 119 -20.56 -0.33 2.96
C ASP A 119 -20.75 -1.84 2.73
N PHE A 120 -19.68 -2.56 2.35
CA PHE A 120 -19.66 -4.00 2.01
C PHE A 120 -20.64 -4.43 0.89
N SER A 121 -21.36 -3.49 0.28
CA SER A 121 -22.21 -3.75 -0.87
C SER A 121 -21.37 -3.93 -2.14
N ALA A 122 -21.97 -4.51 -3.18
CA ALA A 122 -21.28 -4.68 -4.46
C ALA A 122 -20.92 -3.30 -5.03
N MET A 123 -19.62 -3.08 -5.25
CA MET A 123 -19.12 -1.82 -5.76
C MET A 123 -19.59 -1.62 -7.21
N PRO A 124 -20.18 -0.47 -7.57
CA PRO A 124 -20.52 -0.17 -8.95
C PRO A 124 -19.31 -0.24 -9.87
N ASP A 125 -19.49 -0.71 -11.11
CA ASP A 125 -18.42 -0.86 -12.10
C ASP A 125 -17.65 0.45 -12.34
N GLU A 126 -18.35 1.60 -12.28
CA GLU A 126 -17.73 2.91 -12.39
C GLU A 126 -16.64 3.15 -11.32
N TRP A 127 -16.91 2.74 -10.07
CA TRP A 127 -15.95 2.87 -8.98
C TRP A 127 -14.80 1.88 -9.12
N VAL A 128 -15.09 0.65 -9.52
CA VAL A 128 -14.06 -0.36 -9.80
C VAL A 128 -13.09 0.15 -10.87
N GLU A 129 -13.61 0.70 -11.96
CA GLU A 129 -12.82 1.25 -13.06
C GLU A 129 -12.00 2.47 -12.61
N LYS A 130 -12.62 3.44 -11.91
CA LYS A 130 -11.93 4.63 -11.42
C LYS A 130 -10.79 4.28 -10.47
N LEU A 131 -11.03 3.41 -9.48
CA LEU A 131 -10.04 3.01 -8.49
C LEU A 131 -8.90 2.22 -9.14
N SER A 132 -9.23 1.32 -10.08
CA SER A 132 -8.24 0.53 -10.82
C SER A 132 -7.36 1.42 -11.69
N ARG A 133 -7.97 2.30 -12.51
CA ARG A 133 -7.23 3.26 -13.35
C ARG A 133 -6.32 4.15 -12.53
N ARG A 134 -6.82 4.73 -11.44
CA ARG A 134 -5.99 5.56 -10.57
C ARG A 134 -4.83 4.76 -9.96
N GLY A 135 -5.10 3.58 -9.42
CA GLY A 135 -4.08 2.72 -8.83
C GLY A 135 -2.95 2.42 -9.82
N GLU A 136 -3.30 2.11 -11.06
CA GLU A 136 -2.35 1.90 -12.15
C GLU A 136 -1.56 3.18 -12.50
N GLN A 137 -2.26 4.31 -12.69
CA GLN A 137 -1.66 5.59 -13.07
C GLN A 137 -0.65 6.07 -12.02
N VAL A 138 -1.00 6.02 -10.73
CA VAL A 138 -0.11 6.37 -9.61
C VAL A 138 1.09 5.43 -9.57
N THR A 139 0.86 4.12 -9.72
CA THR A 139 1.94 3.14 -9.72
C THR A 139 2.92 3.38 -10.87
N LYS A 140 2.42 3.61 -12.10
CA LYS A 140 3.26 3.91 -13.26
C LYS A 140 4.03 5.22 -13.11
N ALA A 141 3.41 6.27 -12.54
CA ALA A 141 4.08 7.53 -12.27
C ALA A 141 5.27 7.34 -11.30
N LEU A 142 5.05 6.57 -10.22
CA LEU A 142 6.09 6.24 -9.24
C LEU A 142 7.20 5.35 -9.83
N ILE A 143 6.85 4.38 -10.68
CA ILE A 143 7.85 3.56 -11.39
C ILE A 143 8.70 4.45 -12.30
N ARG A 144 8.11 5.36 -13.08
CA ARG A 144 8.89 6.30 -13.92
C ARG A 144 9.86 7.14 -13.10
N GLU A 145 9.46 7.53 -11.89
CA GLU A 145 10.29 8.35 -11.01
C GLU A 145 11.42 7.58 -10.37
N HIS A 146 11.13 6.41 -9.82
CA HIS A 146 12.06 5.71 -8.94
C HIS A 146 12.75 4.54 -9.64
N TRP A 147 12.04 3.77 -10.47
CA TRP A 147 12.54 2.56 -11.17
C TRP A 147 12.24 2.56 -12.68
N PRO A 148 12.73 3.56 -13.43
CA PRO A 148 12.43 3.67 -14.85
C PRO A 148 12.87 2.43 -15.66
N GLU A 149 13.86 1.68 -15.19
CA GLU A 149 14.35 0.45 -15.80
C GLU A 149 13.30 -0.67 -15.90
N LEU A 150 12.30 -0.67 -15.01
CA LEU A 150 11.23 -1.68 -15.01
C LEU A 150 10.30 -1.50 -16.21
N LEU A 151 10.16 -0.27 -16.72
CA LEU A 151 9.37 0.03 -17.93
C LEU A 151 10.13 -0.32 -19.21
N ASN A 152 11.45 -0.27 -19.18
CA ASN A 152 12.30 -0.51 -20.35
C ASN A 152 12.57 -2.00 -20.62
N LYS A 153 12.43 -2.88 -19.62
CA LYS A 153 12.63 -4.33 -19.82
C LYS A 153 11.53 -4.97 -20.67
N GLN A 154 10.30 -4.46 -20.63
CA GLN A 154 9.17 -5.04 -21.36
C GLN A 154 9.26 -4.86 -22.89
N SER A 155 10.05 -3.92 -23.39
CA SER A 155 10.25 -3.69 -24.83
C SER A 155 11.35 -4.52 -25.48
N SER A 156 12.05 -5.37 -24.70
CA SER A 156 13.15 -6.22 -25.18
C SER A 156 12.80 -7.70 -25.33
N SER A 157 11.53 -8.05 -25.13
CA SER A 157 10.97 -9.39 -25.32
C SER A 157 9.85 -9.36 -26.35
N SER A 158 10.23 -9.12 -27.61
CA SER A 158 9.43 -9.33 -28.84
C SER A 158 10.34 -9.87 -29.93
#